data_AF-A0A2E1HLR3-F1
#
_entry.id   AF-A0A2E1HLR3-F1
#
_cell.length_a   1.000
_cell.length_b   1.000
_cell.length_c   1.000
_cell.angle_alpha   90.00
_cell.angle_beta   90.00
_cell.angle_gamma   90.00
#
_symmetry.space_group_name_H-M   'P 1'
#
loop_
_entity.id
_entity.type
_entity.pdbx_description
1 polymer ?
#
loop_
_entity_poly.entity_id
_entity_poly.type
_entity_poly.pdbx_seq_one_letter_code
_entity_poly.pdbx_strand_id
1 'polypeptide(L)'
;MEVGQPYPYKGFWIRLVAALIDGIVLAIIVIFLAVLSLLFFGATLGEGAGVGMFFLVLILASLATILYKPIMEASSYQGTFGKYALGLKVVDKNGQRITM
;
A
#
# COMPACT_ATOMS: atom_id res chain seq x y z
N MET A 1 2.88 38.29 -2.70
CA MET A 1 3.49 37.03 -2.21
C MET A 1 2.37 36.29 -1.53
N GLU A 2 1.80 35.27 -2.17
CA GLU A 2 0.71 34.51 -1.54
C GLU A 2 1.29 33.75 -0.36
N VAL A 3 0.81 34.08 0.84
CA VAL A 3 1.15 33.39 2.08
C VAL A 3 0.56 31.99 1.95
N GLY A 4 1.39 31.03 1.58
CA GLY A 4 1.01 29.62 1.53
C GLY A 4 0.43 29.25 2.89
N GLN A 5 -0.89 29.04 2.93
CA GLN A 5 -1.62 28.62 4.12
C GLN A 5 -0.88 27.42 4.74
N PRO A 6 -0.64 27.38 6.06
CA PRO A 6 -0.04 26.21 6.66
C PRO A 6 -1.05 25.08 6.54
N TYR A 7 -0.87 24.17 5.60
CA TYR A 7 -1.63 22.92 5.55
C TYR A 7 -1.50 22.27 6.93
N PRO A 8 -2.56 22.24 7.76
CA PRO A 8 -2.41 21.84 9.13
C PRO A 8 -2.07 20.36 9.16
N TYR A 9 -0.84 20.04 9.58
CA TYR A 9 -0.40 18.66 9.71
C TYR A 9 -1.32 17.93 10.68
N LYS A 10 -2.04 16.91 10.21
CA LYS A 10 -2.80 16.06 11.12
C LYS A 10 -1.85 15.33 12.07
N GLY A 11 -2.28 15.20 13.32
CA GLY A 11 -1.51 14.64 14.42
C GLY A 11 -1.12 13.18 14.20
N PHE A 12 -0.17 12.72 15.03
CA PHE A 12 0.42 11.38 14.96
C PHE A 12 -0.64 10.25 14.99
N TRP A 13 -1.60 10.31 15.91
CA TRP A 13 -2.60 9.25 16.10
C TRP A 13 -3.45 8.97 14.86
N ILE A 14 -3.82 10.00 14.09
CA ILE A 14 -4.60 9.82 12.86
C ILE A 14 -3.74 9.12 11.79
N ARG A 15 -2.45 9.43 11.74
CA ARG A 15 -1.50 8.74 10.84
C ARG A 15 -1.27 7.29 11.26
N LEU A 16 -1.28 7.01 12.58
CA LEU A 16 -1.20 5.65 13.09
C LEU A 16 -2.43 4.84 12.66
N VAL A 17 -3.64 5.37 12.84
CA VAL A 17 -4.87 4.70 12.39
C VAL A 17 -4.88 4.50 10.88
N ALA A 18 -4.42 5.50 10.10
CA ALA A 18 -4.25 5.34 8.65
C ALA A 18 -3.34 4.15 8.32
N ALA A 19 -2.19 4.04 9.00
CA ALA A 19 -1.24 2.96 8.80
C ALA A 19 -1.80 1.58 9.20
N LEU A 20 -2.67 1.51 10.22
CA LEU A 20 -3.38 0.27 10.59
C LEU A 20 -4.34 -0.17 9.48
N ILE A 21 -5.11 0.76 8.90
CA ILE A 21 -6.01 0.46 7.78
C ILE A 21 -5.20 0.01 6.56
N ASP A 22 -4.11 0.71 6.24
CA ASP A 22 -3.21 0.30 5.14
C ASP A 22 -2.60 -1.09 5.38
N GLY A 23 -2.31 -1.43 6.64
CA GLY A 23 -1.84 -2.78 7.02
C GLY A 23 -2.88 -3.86 6.73
N ILE A 24 -4.17 -3.60 7.01
CA ILE A 24 -5.27 -4.53 6.69
C ILE A 24 -5.39 -4.69 5.17
N VAL A 25 -5.33 -3.59 4.41
CA VAL A 25 -5.37 -3.63 2.94
C VAL A 25 -4.24 -4.49 2.37
N LEU A 26 -3.01 -4.26 2.84
CA LEU A 26 -1.85 -5.03 2.40
C LEU A 26 -1.96 -6.50 2.82
N ALA A 27 -2.46 -6.81 4.02
CA ALA A 27 -2.70 -8.17 4.46
C ALA A 27 -3.69 -8.90 3.55
N ILE A 28 -4.78 -8.24 3.15
CA ILE A 28 -5.76 -8.79 2.19
C ILE A 28 -5.07 -9.09 0.84
N ILE A 29 -4.24 -8.16 0.34
CA ILE A 29 -3.49 -8.36 -0.91
C ILE A 29 -2.54 -9.57 -0.79
N VAL A 30 -1.82 -9.70 0.32
CA VAL A 30 -0.89 -10.82 0.52
C VAL A 30 -1.62 -12.16 0.61
N ILE A 31 -2.73 -12.22 1.37
CA ILE A 31 -3.57 -13.42 1.46
C ILE A 31 -4.10 -13.78 0.08
N PHE A 32 -4.60 -12.79 -0.67
CA PHE A 32 -5.08 -13.00 -2.03
C PHE A 32 -4.00 -13.56 -2.95
N LEU A 33 -2.79 -12.99 -2.92
CA LEU A 33 -1.65 -13.48 -3.70
C LEU A 33 -1.25 -14.91 -3.28
N ALA A 34 -1.26 -15.23 -1.98
CA ALA A 34 -0.93 -16.56 -1.49
C ALA A 34 -1.95 -17.62 -1.97
N VAL A 35 -3.25 -17.30 -1.89
CA VAL A 35 -4.32 -18.17 -2.39
C VAL A 35 -4.20 -18.35 -3.90
N LEU A 36 -3.94 -17.27 -4.65
CA LEU A 36 -3.74 -17.33 -6.08
C LEU A 36 -2.54 -18.23 -6.43
N SER A 37 -1.40 -18.03 -5.78
CA SER A 37 -0.22 -18.88 -5.97
C SER A 37 -0.51 -20.35 -5.70
N LEU A 38 -1.24 -20.66 -4.62
CA LEU A 38 -1.63 -22.03 -4.30
C LEU A 38 -2.54 -22.66 -5.37
N LEU A 39 -3.56 -21.93 -5.84
CA LEU A 39 -4.51 -22.44 -6.83
C LEU A 39 -3.85 -22.73 -8.19
N PHE A 40 -2.99 -21.83 -8.65
CA PHE A 40 -2.35 -21.95 -9.97
C PHE A 40 -1.14 -22.88 -9.97
N PHE A 41 -0.28 -22.80 -8.94
CA PHE A 41 0.99 -23.52 -8.90
C PHE A 41 0.95 -24.77 -8.03
N GLY A 42 0.12 -24.79 -6.98
CA GLY A 42 -0.05 -25.99 -6.14
C GLY A 42 -0.68 -27.15 -6.91
N ALA A 43 -1.62 -26.86 -7.81
CA ALA A 43 -2.26 -27.86 -8.67
C ALA A 43 -1.35 -28.40 -9.79
N THR A 44 -0.33 -27.64 -10.20
CA THR A 44 0.51 -27.95 -11.37
C THR A 44 1.87 -28.53 -11.03
N LEU A 45 2.45 -28.15 -9.88
CA LEU A 45 3.83 -28.51 -9.50
C LEU A 45 3.93 -29.57 -8.39
N GLY A 46 2.82 -29.95 -7.75
CA GLY A 46 2.77 -31.01 -6.73
C GLY A 46 3.49 -30.69 -5.41
N GLU A 47 3.69 -31.71 -4.57
CA GLU A 47 4.17 -31.57 -3.17
C GLU A 47 5.58 -30.96 -3.03
N GLY A 48 6.40 -30.97 -4.08
CA GLY A 48 7.76 -30.42 -4.07
C GLY A 48 7.86 -28.90 -4.22
N ALA A 49 6.75 -28.22 -4.54
CA ALA A 49 6.76 -26.79 -4.89
C ALA A 49 6.70 -25.82 -3.70
N GLY A 50 6.50 -26.31 -2.48
CA GLY A 50 6.20 -25.48 -1.31
C GLY A 50 7.22 -24.39 -1.02
N VAL A 51 8.52 -24.71 -1.11
CA VAL A 51 9.61 -23.75 -0.84
C VAL A 51 9.66 -22.66 -1.91
N GLY A 52 9.54 -23.03 -3.19
CA GLY A 52 9.56 -22.07 -4.29
C GLY A 52 8.35 -21.13 -4.26
N MET A 53 7.16 -21.66 -3.97
CA MET A 53 5.93 -20.86 -3.82
C MET A 53 6.03 -19.89 -2.65
N PHE A 54 6.62 -20.30 -1.52
CA PHE A 54 6.85 -19.42 -0.38
C PHE A 54 7.71 -18.21 -0.76
N PHE A 55 8.84 -18.43 -1.43
CA PHE A 55 9.69 -17.33 -1.90
C PHE A 55 8.99 -16.45 -2.94
N LEU A 56 8.21 -17.04 -3.85
CA LEU A 56 7.42 -16.28 -4.82
C LEU A 56 6.43 -15.34 -4.12
N VAL A 57 5.64 -15.84 -3.17
CA VAL A 57 4.68 -15.02 -2.42
C VAL A 57 5.40 -13.94 -1.62
N LEU A 58 6.54 -14.23 -0.99
CA LEU A 58 7.34 -13.23 -0.28
C LEU A 58 7.82 -12.10 -1.20
N ILE A 59 8.33 -12.44 -2.38
CA ILE A 59 8.79 -11.45 -3.37
C ILE A 59 7.61 -10.59 -3.83
N LEU A 60 6.49 -11.20 -4.20
CA LEU A 60 5.30 -10.49 -4.65
C LEU A 60 4.72 -9.59 -3.54
N ALA A 61 4.66 -10.07 -2.30
CA ALA A 61 4.22 -9.31 -1.14
C ALA A 61 5.13 -8.11 -0.84
N SER A 62 6.44 -8.30 -0.96
CA SER A 62 7.44 -7.23 -0.76
C SER A 62 7.29 -6.15 -1.83
N LEU A 63 7.16 -6.55 -3.09
CA LEU A 63 6.90 -5.63 -4.20
C LEU A 63 5.59 -4.88 -4.01
N ALA A 64 4.51 -5.58 -3.66
CA ALA A 64 3.21 -4.96 -3.38
C ALA A 64 3.32 -3.92 -2.27
N THR A 65 4.03 -4.21 -1.19
CA THR A 65 4.20 -3.28 -0.05
C THR A 65 4.99 -2.03 -0.45
N ILE A 66 6.08 -2.20 -1.20
CA ILE A 66 6.93 -1.10 -1.66
C ILE A 66 6.19 -0.22 -2.66
N LEU A 67 5.49 -0.83 -3.61
CA LEU A 67 4.82 -0.12 -4.71
C LEU A 67 3.49 0.49 -4.29
N TYR A 68 2.79 -0.10 -3.32
CA TYR A 68 1.47 0.34 -2.89
C TYR A 68 1.46 1.81 -2.46
N LYS A 69 2.37 2.22 -1.55
CA LYS A 69 2.34 3.58 -1.01
C LYS A 69 2.67 4.64 -2.05
N PRO A 70 3.80 4.55 -2.78
CA PRO A 70 4.16 5.57 -3.75
C PRO A 70 3.08 5.70 -4.84
N ILE A 71 2.57 4.59 -5.38
CA ILE A 71 1.57 4.61 -6.46
C ILE A 71 0.29 5.29 -5.98
N MET A 72 -0.18 4.92 -4.78
CA MET A 72 -1.38 5.51 -4.18
C MET A 72 -1.20 7.00 -3.88
N GLU A 73 -0.05 7.40 -3.36
CA GLU A 73 0.23 8.81 -3.04
C GLU A 73 0.37 9.68 -4.29
N ALA A 74 0.86 9.12 -5.40
CA ALA A 74 0.96 9.81 -6.68
C ALA A 74 -0.36 9.85 -7.48
N SER A 75 -1.33 9.00 -7.10
CA SER A 75 -2.63 8.92 -7.75
C SER A 75 -3.54 10.12 -7.43
N SER A 76 -4.70 10.19 -8.09
CA SER A 76 -5.74 11.19 -7.80
C SER A 76 -6.24 11.16 -6.34
N TYR A 77 -6.04 10.06 -5.62
CA TYR A 77 -6.38 9.95 -4.21
C TYR A 77 -5.46 10.79 -3.31
N GLN A 78 -4.24 11.12 -3.77
CA GLN A 78 -3.24 11.88 -3.01
C GLN A 78 -2.99 11.29 -1.63
N GLY A 79 -2.99 9.97 -1.51
CA GLY A 79 -2.88 9.28 -0.22
C GLY A 79 -3.15 7.78 -0.38
N THR A 80 -2.64 7.00 0.57
CA THR A 80 -2.98 5.57 0.70
C THR A 80 -4.45 5.39 1.09
N PHE A 81 -4.98 4.16 1.07
CA PHE A 81 -6.41 3.95 1.33
C PHE A 81 -6.77 4.34 2.75
N GLY A 82 -5.92 4.02 3.73
CA GLY A 82 -6.07 4.45 5.11
C GLY A 82 -6.00 5.96 5.26
N LYS A 83 -5.10 6.63 4.53
CA LYS A 83 -5.04 8.10 4.51
C LYS A 83 -6.31 8.70 3.91
N TYR A 84 -6.72 8.20 2.75
CA TYR A 84 -7.91 8.64 2.04
C TYR A 84 -9.18 8.46 2.88
N ALA A 85 -9.35 7.30 3.52
CA ALA A 85 -10.47 7.00 4.42
C ALA A 85 -10.57 7.97 5.61
N LEU A 86 -9.44 8.50 6.09
CA LEU A 86 -9.38 9.46 7.19
C LEU A 86 -9.33 10.93 6.71
N GLY A 87 -9.57 11.17 5.42
CA GLY A 87 -9.52 12.50 4.80
C GLY A 87 -8.15 13.16 4.93
N LEU A 88 -7.07 12.37 4.84
CA LEU A 88 -5.69 12.84 4.75
C LEU A 88 -5.29 12.96 3.28
N LYS A 89 -4.54 14.02 2.97
CA LYS A 89 -3.89 14.20 1.67
C LYS A 89 -2.39 14.39 1.84
N VAL A 90 -1.63 13.80 0.95
CA VAL A 90 -0.19 13.93 0.78
C VAL A 90 0.03 14.84 -0.42
N VAL A 91 0.69 15.96 -0.15
CA VAL A 91 0.93 17.03 -1.12
C VAL A 91 2.39 17.44 -1.09
N ASP A 92 2.85 18.07 -2.17
CA ASP A 92 4.18 18.67 -2.23
C ASP A 92 4.25 19.95 -1.35
N LYS A 93 5.43 20.59 -1.36
CA LYS A 93 5.66 21.85 -0.64
C LYS A 93 4.75 23.01 -1.09
N ASN A 94 4.18 22.93 -2.29
CA ASN A 94 3.27 23.93 -2.86
C ASN A 94 1.78 23.54 -2.64
N GLY A 95 1.50 22.40 -2.01
CA GLY A 95 0.14 21.88 -1.85
C GLY A 95 -0.42 21.14 -3.06
N GLN A 96 0.40 20.89 -4.07
CA GLN A 96 0.03 20.17 -5.28
C GLN A 96 0.17 18.65 -5.09
N ARG A 97 -0.42 17.88 -6.00
CA ARG A 97 -0.30 16.41 -6.01
C ARG A 97 1.16 16.02 -6.23
N ILE A 98 1.62 15.00 -5.50
CA ILE A 98 2.91 14.37 -5.76
C ILE A 98 2.84 13.61 -7.09
N THR A 99 3.77 13.88 -7.99
CA THR A 99 3.96 13.08 -9.21
C THR A 99 5.22 12.24 -9.06
N MET A 100 5.16 10.99 -9.52
CA MET A 100 6.36 10.17 -9.71
C MET A 100 7.11 10.59 -10.97
#